data_AF-A0A7C7RV67-F1
#
_entry.id   AF-A0A7C7RV67-F1
#
_cell.length_a   1.000
_cell.length_b   1.000
_cell.length_c   1.000
_cell.angle_alpha   90.00
_cell.angle_beta   90.00
_cell.angle_gamma   90.00
#
_symmetry.space_group_name_H-M   'P 1'
#
loop_
_entity.id
_entity.type
_entity.pdbx_description
1 polymer ?
#
loop_
_entity_poly.entity_id
_entity_poly.type
_entity_poly.pdbx_seq_one_letter_code
_entity_poly.pdbx_strand_id
1 'polypeptide(L)'
;MTIPTQNPKNILQNESFQVGLFLLFSIFLAYNALAINLREINFWDEAVYLNTGRSLFLGELPPFSRNPLIGVFYALTYLPFSASHYWMTQSAMLGRFFLFTLMWISGYLVAREATEQKTLPFIFAALLIFSPVLVEIVGNPSDALFSAMSAFALWQLLRFYHHRRTEALAKMSFFLGLSALSRNDGLVLFAIFMLIAILLAYKNTKKWKLA
;
A
#
# COMPACT_ATOMS: atom_id res chain seq x y z
N MET A 1 16.30 30.57 30.27
CA MET A 1 16.00 29.87 29.00
C MET A 1 15.54 28.47 29.38
N THR A 2 14.25 28.30 29.67
CA THR A 2 13.66 27.03 30.11
C THR A 2 13.23 26.23 28.90
N ILE A 3 13.90 25.10 28.65
CA ILE A 3 13.49 24.15 27.61
C ILE A 3 12.15 23.55 28.05
N PRO A 4 11.06 23.67 27.27
CA PRO A 4 9.79 23.10 27.65
C PRO A 4 9.91 21.57 27.63
N THR A 5 9.92 20.96 28.80
CA THR A 5 9.85 19.51 28.96
C THR A 5 8.46 19.05 28.56
N GLN A 6 8.31 18.51 27.35
CA GLN A 6 7.07 17.87 26.94
C GLN A 6 6.77 16.71 27.90
N ASN A 7 5.60 16.77 28.55
CA ASN A 7 5.16 15.74 29.48
C ASN A 7 5.05 14.39 28.74
N PRO A 8 5.76 13.33 29.17
CA PRO A 8 5.78 12.04 28.46
C PRO A 8 4.42 11.38 28.32
N LYS A 9 3.43 11.74 29.16
CA LYS A 9 2.03 11.30 29.01
C LYS A 9 1.36 11.79 27.71
N ASN A 10 1.77 12.93 27.14
CA ASN A 10 1.20 13.44 25.89
C ASN A 10 1.73 12.69 24.65
N ILE A 11 2.92 12.09 24.71
CA ILE A 11 3.52 11.39 23.57
C ILE A 11 2.79 10.07 23.32
N LEU A 12 2.46 9.33 24.39
CA LEU A 12 1.71 8.07 24.31
C LEU A 12 0.24 8.26 23.92
N GLN A 13 -0.30 9.49 23.91
CA GLN A 13 -1.66 9.77 23.43
C GLN A 13 -1.71 10.16 21.95
N ASN A 14 -0.56 10.34 21.29
CA ASN A 14 -0.52 10.67 19.88
C ASN A 14 -0.78 9.41 19.03
N GLU A 15 -1.94 9.37 18.37
CA GLU A 15 -2.34 8.29 17.46
C GLU A 15 -1.27 7.98 16.42
N SER A 16 -0.65 9.01 15.82
CA SER A 16 0.38 8.80 14.79
C SER A 16 1.63 8.12 15.36
N PHE A 17 2.00 8.46 16.60
CA PHE A 17 3.12 7.82 17.29
C PHE A 17 2.81 6.35 17.60
N GLN A 18 1.61 6.06 18.10
CA GLN A 18 1.17 4.70 18.37
C GLN A 18 1.17 3.87 17.08
N VAL A 19 0.51 4.35 16.02
CA VAL A 19 0.46 3.66 14.71
C VAL A 19 1.87 3.41 14.16
N GLY A 20 2.77 4.39 14.29
CA GLY A 20 4.18 4.22 13.92
C GLY A 20 4.85 3.08 14.71
N LEU A 21 4.61 2.99 16.02
CA LEU A 21 5.12 1.91 16.85
C LEU A 21 4.55 0.53 16.44
N PHE A 22 3.25 0.46 16.16
CA PHE A 22 2.59 -0.76 15.67
C PHE A 22 3.18 -1.23 14.34
N LEU A 23 3.42 -0.30 13.40
CA LEU A 23 4.06 -0.59 12.12
C LEU A 23 5.49 -1.08 12.31
N LEU A 24 6.29 -0.40 13.12
CA LEU A 24 7.68 -0.81 13.41
C LEU A 24 7.73 -2.19 14.04
N PHE A 25 6.81 -2.48 14.97
CA PHE A 25 6.70 -3.80 15.57
C PHE A 25 6.28 -4.87 14.54
N SER A 26 5.34 -4.55 13.65
CA SER A 26 4.95 -5.44 12.53
C SER A 26 6.14 -5.77 11.63
N ILE A 27 6.93 -4.76 11.26
CA ILE A 27 8.14 -4.91 10.45
C ILE A 27 9.17 -5.79 11.17
N PHE A 28 9.35 -5.57 12.48
CA PHE A 28 10.25 -6.38 13.29
C PHE A 28 9.84 -7.86 13.31
N LEU A 29 8.54 -8.16 13.49
CA LEU A 29 8.05 -9.53 13.43
C LEU A 29 8.15 -10.14 12.03
N ALA A 30 7.94 -9.33 10.99
CA ALA A 30 8.06 -9.75 9.60
C ALA A 30 9.52 -9.81 9.10
N TYR A 31 10.52 -9.49 9.94
CA TYR A 31 11.91 -9.29 9.53
C TYR A 31 12.45 -10.43 8.66
N ASN A 32 12.24 -11.69 9.06
CA ASN A 32 12.75 -12.85 8.30
C ASN A 32 12.16 -12.95 6.88
N ALA A 33 10.95 -12.43 6.65
CA ALA A 33 10.34 -12.42 5.32
C ALA A 33 10.76 -11.22 4.47
N LEU A 34 11.23 -10.14 5.11
CA LEU A 34 11.67 -8.91 4.45
C LEU A 34 13.18 -8.92 4.17
N ALA A 35 13.97 -9.43 5.11
CA ALA A 35 15.43 -9.52 5.06
C ALA A 35 15.87 -10.86 4.48
N ILE A 36 15.71 -10.98 3.17
CA ILE A 36 15.90 -12.24 2.45
C ILE A 36 17.27 -12.41 1.81
N ASN A 37 17.59 -13.66 1.47
CA ASN A 37 18.71 -14.07 0.64
C ASN A 37 18.26 -14.41 -0.77
N LEU A 38 19.22 -14.62 -1.68
CA LEU A 38 18.95 -14.95 -3.08
C LEU A 38 18.06 -16.19 -3.26
N ARG A 39 18.14 -17.17 -2.36
CA ARG A 39 17.36 -18.42 -2.41
C ARG A 39 15.87 -18.23 -2.09
N GLU A 40 15.53 -17.15 -1.41
CA GLU A 40 14.16 -16.84 -0.96
C GLU A 40 13.45 -15.89 -1.93
N ILE A 41 14.17 -15.38 -2.93
CA ILE A 41 13.58 -14.64 -4.04
C ILE A 41 12.76 -15.62 -4.87
N ASN A 42 11.50 -15.30 -5.10
CA ASN A 42 10.66 -16.10 -5.98
C ASN A 42 11.24 -16.06 -7.41
N PHE A 43 11.64 -17.22 -7.92
CA PHE A 43 12.30 -17.34 -9.22
C PHE A 43 11.42 -16.94 -10.41
N TRP A 44 10.10 -17.10 -10.28
CA TRP A 44 9.17 -16.91 -11.39
C TRP A 44 8.67 -15.47 -11.47
N ASP A 45 8.17 -14.93 -10.37
CA ASP A 45 7.52 -13.63 -10.35
C ASP A 45 8.50 -12.53 -9.90
N GLU A 46 8.99 -12.63 -8.66
CA GLU A 46 9.79 -11.58 -8.03
C GLU A 46 11.10 -11.32 -8.79
N ALA A 47 11.83 -12.38 -9.18
CA ALA A 47 13.04 -12.26 -9.97
C ALA A 47 12.80 -11.59 -11.33
N VAL A 48 11.67 -11.90 -11.98
CA VAL A 48 11.29 -11.29 -13.26
C VAL A 48 10.94 -9.81 -13.07
N TYR A 49 10.22 -9.45 -12.00
CA TYR A 49 9.89 -8.05 -11.71
C TYR A 49 11.13 -7.23 -11.34
N LEU A 50 12.04 -7.78 -10.55
CA LEU A 50 13.34 -7.17 -10.24
C LEU A 50 14.14 -6.88 -11.52
N ASN A 51 14.28 -7.88 -12.39
CA ASN A 51 14.99 -7.70 -13.65
C ASN A 51 14.26 -6.75 -14.60
N THR A 52 12.91 -6.74 -14.59
CA THR A 52 12.11 -5.78 -15.37
C THR A 52 12.38 -4.35 -14.91
N GLY A 53 12.47 -4.10 -13.61
CA GLY A 53 12.84 -2.78 -13.08
C GLY A 53 14.26 -2.37 -13.45
N ARG A 54 15.22 -3.29 -13.37
CA ARG A 54 16.58 -3.05 -13.86
C ARG A 54 16.61 -2.72 -15.35
N SER A 55 15.89 -3.47 -16.17
CA SER A 55 15.85 -3.27 -17.63
C SER A 55 15.23 -1.91 -17.97
N LEU A 56 14.15 -1.53 -17.27
CA LEU A 56 13.55 -0.20 -17.37
C LEU A 56 14.53 0.91 -16.99
N PHE A 57 15.30 0.73 -15.92
CA PHE A 57 16.35 1.68 -15.55
C PHE A 57 17.42 1.82 -16.65
N LEU A 58 17.71 0.74 -17.38
CA LEU A 58 18.64 0.73 -18.51
C LEU A 58 18.03 1.25 -19.83
N GLY A 59 16.76 1.67 -19.82
CA GLY A 59 16.08 2.26 -20.98
C GLY A 59 15.17 1.32 -21.76
N GLU A 60 14.97 0.08 -21.28
CA GLU A 60 14.08 -0.88 -21.94
C GLU A 60 12.64 -0.78 -21.39
N LEU A 61 11.67 -0.48 -22.25
CA LEU A 61 10.28 -0.40 -21.82
C LEU A 61 9.71 -1.80 -21.53
N PRO A 62 9.09 -2.01 -20.35
CA PRO A 62 8.46 -3.28 -20.05
C PRO A 62 7.26 -3.51 -20.97
N PRO A 63 7.03 -4.75 -21.44
CA PRO A 63 5.78 -5.05 -22.13
C PRO A 63 4.61 -4.83 -21.19
N PHE A 64 3.48 -4.35 -21.72
CA PHE A 64 2.29 -4.05 -20.92
C PHE A 64 1.78 -5.27 -20.13
N SER A 65 1.97 -6.48 -20.65
CA SER A 65 1.62 -7.73 -19.98
C SER A 65 2.43 -8.03 -18.72
N ARG A 66 3.54 -7.32 -18.48
CA ARG A 66 4.40 -7.47 -17.29
C ARG A 66 4.17 -6.38 -16.23
N ASN A 67 2.97 -5.84 -16.16
CA ASN A 67 2.53 -4.90 -15.12
C ASN A 67 3.45 -3.66 -15.00
N PRO A 68 3.35 -2.66 -15.88
CA PRO A 68 4.33 -1.57 -15.99
C PRO A 68 4.69 -0.88 -14.68
N LEU A 69 3.73 -0.75 -13.74
CA LEU A 69 3.98 -0.11 -12.45
C LEU A 69 4.96 -0.90 -11.58
N ILE A 70 4.98 -2.24 -11.66
CA ILE A 70 5.94 -3.05 -10.92
C ILE A 70 7.37 -2.85 -11.45
N GLY A 71 7.51 -2.64 -12.76
CA GLY A 71 8.77 -2.27 -13.38
C GLY A 71 9.27 -0.92 -12.87
N VAL A 72 8.41 0.10 -12.86
CA VAL A 72 8.75 1.42 -12.28
C VAL A 72 9.13 1.28 -10.80
N PHE A 73 8.36 0.52 -10.03
CA PHE A 73 8.64 0.28 -8.62
C PHE A 73 10.03 -0.33 -8.40
N TYR A 74 10.37 -1.42 -9.10
CA TYR A 74 11.68 -2.05 -8.94
C TYR A 74 12.82 -1.28 -9.59
N ALA A 75 12.56 -0.42 -10.58
CA ALA A 75 13.57 0.51 -11.08
C ALA A 75 14.01 1.49 -9.98
N LEU A 76 13.05 1.98 -9.19
CA LEU A 76 13.32 2.87 -8.06
C LEU A 76 14.06 2.17 -6.92
N THR A 77 13.73 0.90 -6.61
CA THR A 77 14.45 0.16 -5.56
C THR A 77 15.82 -0.34 -6.03
N TYR A 78 16.03 -0.51 -7.34
CA TYR A 78 17.32 -0.84 -7.93
C TYR A 78 18.30 0.35 -7.90
N LEU A 79 17.80 1.58 -8.08
CA LEU A 79 18.60 2.80 -8.18
C LEU A 79 19.74 2.92 -7.13
N PRO A 80 19.49 2.78 -5.80
CA PRO A 80 20.54 2.90 -4.79
C PRO A 80 21.57 1.76 -4.81
N PHE A 81 21.28 0.65 -5.48
CA PHE A 81 22.13 -0.54 -5.52
C PHE A 81 22.67 -0.86 -6.92
N SER A 82 22.52 0.06 -7.86
CA SER A 82 22.86 -0.18 -9.27
C SER A 82 24.30 -0.60 -9.51
N ALA A 83 25.24 -0.14 -8.68
CA ALA A 83 26.66 -0.49 -8.73
C ALA A 83 27.03 -1.74 -7.90
N SER A 84 26.09 -2.33 -7.15
CA SER A 84 26.34 -3.45 -6.24
C SER A 84 26.29 -4.80 -6.95
N HIS A 85 27.22 -5.71 -6.63
CA HIS A 85 27.13 -7.11 -7.07
C HIS A 85 25.93 -7.86 -6.47
N TYR A 86 25.40 -7.38 -5.33
CA TYR A 86 24.26 -7.95 -4.62
C TYR A 86 22.96 -7.16 -4.87
N TRP A 87 22.91 -6.36 -5.95
CA TRP A 87 21.79 -5.47 -6.26
C TRP A 87 20.44 -6.17 -6.21
N MET A 88 20.36 -7.42 -6.66
CA MET A 88 19.10 -8.17 -6.76
C MET A 88 18.51 -8.44 -5.40
N THR A 89 19.31 -8.97 -4.47
CA THR A 89 18.89 -9.21 -3.08
C THR A 89 18.56 -7.90 -2.37
N GLN A 90 19.37 -6.86 -2.54
CA GLN A 90 19.16 -5.57 -1.88
C GLN A 90 17.90 -4.86 -2.38
N SER A 91 17.67 -4.86 -3.69
CA SER A 91 16.46 -4.33 -4.33
C SER A 91 15.22 -5.13 -3.93
N ALA A 92 15.33 -6.45 -3.78
CA ALA A 92 14.26 -7.31 -3.29
C ALA A 92 13.90 -7.00 -1.83
N MET A 93 14.88 -6.93 -0.93
CA MET A 93 14.68 -6.58 0.48
C MET A 93 14.00 -5.21 0.62
N LEU A 94 14.50 -4.21 -0.11
CA LEU A 94 13.94 -2.86 -0.11
C LEU A 94 12.52 -2.84 -0.69
N GLY A 95 12.29 -3.59 -1.77
CA GLY A 95 10.98 -3.77 -2.38
C GLY A 95 9.98 -4.38 -1.42
N ARG A 96 10.32 -5.52 -0.80
CA ARG A 96 9.48 -6.20 0.20
C ARG A 96 9.15 -5.29 1.39
N PHE A 97 10.14 -4.54 1.89
CA PHE A 97 9.94 -3.56 2.96
C PHE A 97 8.89 -2.50 2.57
N PHE A 98 9.03 -1.89 1.38
CA PHE A 98 8.07 -0.88 0.93
C PHE A 98 6.68 -1.47 0.66
N LEU A 99 6.59 -2.63 0.03
CA LEU A 99 5.31 -3.28 -0.26
C LEU A 99 4.58 -3.68 1.02
N PHE A 100 5.28 -4.26 1.98
CA PHE A 100 4.74 -4.55 3.31
C PHE A 100 4.20 -3.28 3.98
N THR A 101 5.00 -2.21 3.97
CA THR A 101 4.63 -0.92 4.57
C THR A 101 3.41 -0.31 3.90
N LEU A 102 3.33 -0.34 2.57
CA LEU A 102 2.19 0.16 1.80
C LEU A 102 0.92 -0.64 2.10
N MET A 103 0.99 -1.98 2.13
CA MET A 103 -0.16 -2.80 2.49
C MET A 103 -0.63 -2.55 3.92
N TRP A 104 0.31 -2.46 4.86
CA TRP A 104 -0.01 -2.22 6.26
C TRP A 104 -0.68 -0.86 6.46
N ILE A 105 -0.09 0.22 5.89
CA ILE A 105 -0.63 1.58 5.99
C ILE A 105 -2.00 1.68 5.32
N SER A 106 -2.15 1.15 4.11
CA SER A 106 -3.41 1.21 3.39
C SER A 106 -4.52 0.44 4.12
N GLY A 107 -4.22 -0.74 4.66
CA GLY A 107 -5.14 -1.52 5.49
C GLY A 107 -5.56 -0.77 6.76
N TYR A 108 -4.61 -0.18 7.47
CA TYR A 108 -4.90 0.65 8.64
C TYR A 108 -5.80 1.86 8.30
N LEU A 109 -5.51 2.55 7.19
CA LEU A 109 -6.31 3.69 6.74
C LEU A 109 -7.74 3.31 6.38
N VAL A 110 -7.94 2.17 5.72
CA VAL A 110 -9.28 1.61 5.45
C VAL A 110 -10.00 1.34 6.77
N ALA A 111 -9.35 0.65 7.72
CA ALA A 111 -9.95 0.33 9.01
C ALA A 111 -10.32 1.61 9.79
N ARG A 112 -9.47 2.63 9.76
CA ARG A 112 -9.72 3.93 10.39
C ARG A 112 -10.94 4.64 9.80
N GLU A 113 -11.08 4.60 8.49
CA GLU A 113 -12.19 5.27 7.82
C GLU A 113 -13.48 4.47 7.90
N ALA A 114 -13.43 3.14 7.98
CA ALA A 114 -14.61 2.27 7.96
C ALA A 114 -15.45 2.32 9.25
N THR A 115 -14.94 2.92 10.33
CA THR A 115 -15.58 2.93 11.63
C THR A 115 -15.53 4.29 12.29
N GLU A 116 -16.62 4.67 12.97
CA GLU A 116 -16.66 5.86 13.82
C GLU A 116 -16.01 5.62 15.19
N GLN A 117 -15.82 4.36 15.58
CA GLN A 117 -15.23 4.01 16.88
C GLN A 117 -13.72 4.12 16.84
N LYS A 118 -13.15 4.98 17.70
CA LYS A 118 -11.69 5.21 17.76
C LYS A 118 -10.85 3.99 18.13
N THR A 119 -11.44 2.97 18.77
CA THR A 119 -10.72 1.77 19.22
C THR A 119 -10.54 0.72 18.13
N LEU A 120 -11.52 0.58 17.23
CA LEU A 120 -11.52 -0.46 16.20
C LEU A 120 -10.32 -0.40 15.23
N PRO A 121 -9.80 0.76 14.82
CA PRO A 121 -8.62 0.83 13.94
C PRO A 121 -7.37 0.26 14.59
N PHE A 122 -7.23 0.37 15.92
CA PHE A 122 -6.12 -0.23 16.66
C PHE A 122 -6.27 -1.76 16.79
N ILE A 123 -7.50 -2.25 16.90
CA ILE A 123 -7.76 -3.70 16.86
C ILE A 123 -7.38 -4.24 15.48
N PHE A 124 -7.73 -3.54 14.40
CA PHE A 124 -7.29 -3.89 13.06
C PHE A 124 -5.76 -3.82 12.90
N ALA A 125 -5.11 -2.77 13.43
CA ALA A 125 -3.65 -2.68 13.44
C ALA A 125 -3.01 -3.87 14.18
N ALA A 126 -3.60 -4.29 15.31
CA ALA A 126 -3.16 -5.48 16.03
C ALA A 126 -3.37 -6.76 15.21
N LEU A 127 -4.51 -6.90 14.52
CA LEU A 127 -4.75 -8.04 13.63
C LEU A 127 -3.73 -8.07 12.47
N LEU A 128 -3.37 -6.91 11.91
CA LEU A 128 -2.36 -6.81 10.84
C LEU A 128 -0.94 -7.18 11.33
N ILE A 129 -0.60 -6.92 12.60
CA ILE A 129 0.67 -7.39 13.20
C ILE A 129 0.77 -8.91 13.14
N PHE A 130 -0.31 -9.61 13.50
CA PHE A 130 -0.30 -11.06 13.65
C PHE A 130 -0.72 -11.83 12.40
N SER A 131 -1.15 -11.13 11.34
CA SER A 131 -1.65 -11.77 10.13
C SER A 131 -0.49 -12.28 9.26
N PRO A 132 -0.36 -13.60 9.04
CA PRO A 132 0.65 -14.13 8.13
C PRO A 132 0.37 -13.76 6.67
N VAL A 133 -0.87 -13.32 6.37
CA VAL A 133 -1.32 -13.00 5.02
C VAL A 133 -0.48 -11.90 4.38
N LEU A 134 -0.08 -10.87 5.14
CA LEU A 134 0.76 -9.80 4.60
C LEU A 134 2.14 -10.31 4.18
N VAL A 135 2.71 -11.22 4.98
CA VAL A 135 4.01 -11.83 4.72
C VAL A 135 3.95 -12.73 3.48
N GLU A 136 2.88 -13.51 3.35
CA GLU A 136 2.67 -14.39 2.20
C GLU A 136 2.47 -13.58 0.91
N ILE A 137 1.63 -12.55 0.94
CA ILE A 137 1.36 -11.69 -0.23
C ILE A 137 2.62 -10.94 -0.67
N VAL A 138 3.48 -10.49 0.25
CA VAL A 138 4.77 -9.84 -0.09
C VAL A 138 5.65 -10.72 -0.98
N GLY A 139 5.55 -12.05 -0.87
CA GLY A 139 6.26 -12.99 -1.74
C GLY A 139 5.87 -12.89 -3.22
N ASN A 140 4.71 -12.28 -3.54
CA ASN A 140 4.33 -11.89 -4.88
C ASN A 140 4.22 -10.35 -4.99
N PRO A 141 5.25 -9.66 -5.50
CA PRO A 141 5.30 -8.21 -5.48
C PRO A 141 4.15 -7.51 -6.22
N SER A 142 3.69 -8.10 -7.32
CA SER A 142 2.56 -7.57 -8.09
C SER A 142 1.27 -7.63 -7.27
N ASP A 143 1.01 -8.74 -6.57
CA ASP A 143 -0.14 -8.87 -5.68
C ASP A 143 -0.08 -7.91 -4.50
N ALA A 144 1.10 -7.76 -3.89
CA ALA A 144 1.28 -6.84 -2.79
C ALA A 144 1.01 -5.39 -3.20
N LEU A 145 1.55 -4.97 -4.35
CA LEU A 145 1.35 -3.62 -4.86
C LEU A 145 -0.12 -3.39 -5.26
N PHE A 146 -0.72 -4.37 -5.94
CA PHE A 146 -2.12 -4.36 -6.32
C PHE A 146 -3.05 -4.24 -5.11
N SER A 147 -2.81 -5.05 -4.08
CA SER A 147 -3.57 -5.03 -2.83
C SER A 147 -3.47 -3.68 -2.14
N ALA A 148 -2.26 -3.13 -2.01
CA ALA A 148 -2.05 -1.83 -1.39
C ALA A 148 -2.75 -0.68 -2.16
N MET A 149 -2.60 -0.63 -3.49
CA MET A 149 -3.25 0.41 -4.31
C MET A 149 -4.78 0.29 -4.27
N SER A 150 -5.31 -0.93 -4.28
CA SER A 150 -6.74 -1.21 -4.16
C SER A 150 -7.29 -0.80 -2.78
N ALA A 151 -6.53 -1.05 -1.71
CA ALA A 151 -6.88 -0.61 -0.37
C ALA A 151 -6.83 0.93 -0.23
N PHE A 152 -5.84 1.61 -0.83
CA PHE A 152 -5.84 3.07 -0.88
C PHE A 152 -7.04 3.64 -1.65
N ALA A 153 -7.45 3.00 -2.76
CA ALA A 153 -8.66 3.37 -3.47
C ALA A 153 -9.90 3.21 -2.59
N LEU A 154 -10.02 2.09 -1.87
CA LEU A 154 -11.12 1.84 -0.92
C LEU A 154 -11.16 2.88 0.19
N TRP A 155 -10.01 3.22 0.77
CA TRP A 155 -9.91 4.25 1.78
C TRP A 155 -10.47 5.59 1.27
N GLN A 156 -10.13 6.00 0.04
CA GLN A 156 -10.64 7.25 -0.52
C GLN A 156 -12.13 7.17 -0.87
N LEU A 157 -12.62 6.01 -1.31
CA LEU A 157 -14.05 5.79 -1.51
C LEU A 157 -14.84 5.94 -0.20
N LEU A 158 -14.33 5.37 0.90
CA LEU A 158 -14.91 5.53 2.23
C LEU A 158 -14.87 6.99 2.70
N ARG A 159 -13.77 7.71 2.44
CA ARG A 159 -13.69 9.15 2.73
C ARG A 159 -14.72 9.97 1.94
N PHE A 160 -14.97 9.62 0.68
CA PHE A 160 -16.05 10.23 -0.08
C PHE A 160 -17.41 9.88 0.53
N TYR A 161 -17.58 8.64 0.98
CA TYR A 161 -18.81 8.19 1.62
C TYR A 161 -19.09 8.91 2.96
N HIS A 162 -18.11 9.14 3.81
CA HIS A 162 -18.31 9.81 5.11
C HIS A 162 -18.24 11.34 5.01
N HIS A 163 -17.23 11.88 4.32
CA HIS A 163 -16.93 13.31 4.34
C HIS A 163 -17.35 14.07 3.09
N ARG A 164 -17.85 13.39 2.05
CA ARG A 164 -18.39 14.00 0.81
C ARG A 164 -17.41 14.88 0.02
N ARG A 165 -16.10 14.67 0.20
CA ARG A 165 -15.07 15.45 -0.50
C ARG A 165 -14.83 14.89 -1.91
N THR A 166 -15.10 15.67 -2.95
CA THR A 166 -14.92 15.25 -4.36
C THR A 166 -13.46 14.97 -4.71
N GLU A 167 -12.50 15.62 -4.04
CA GLU A 167 -11.07 15.30 -4.15
C GLU A 167 -10.77 13.83 -3.84
N ALA A 168 -11.56 13.20 -2.97
CA ALA A 168 -11.40 11.79 -2.64
C ALA A 168 -11.72 10.89 -3.84
N LEU A 169 -12.66 11.27 -4.71
CA LEU A 169 -12.93 10.54 -5.96
C LEU A 169 -11.75 10.65 -6.94
N ALA A 170 -11.13 11.83 -7.06
CA ALA A 170 -9.94 11.99 -7.90
C ALA A 170 -8.77 11.11 -7.40
N LYS A 171 -8.53 11.11 -6.07
CA LYS A 171 -7.51 10.26 -5.44
C LYS A 171 -7.85 8.77 -5.58
N MET A 172 -9.12 8.39 -5.43
CA MET A 172 -9.59 7.02 -5.66
C MET A 172 -9.29 6.58 -7.10
N SER A 173 -9.65 7.38 -8.11
CA SER A 173 -9.39 7.07 -9.51
C SER A 173 -7.89 6.94 -9.80
N PHE A 174 -7.06 7.80 -9.19
CA PHE A 174 -5.61 7.69 -9.29
C PHE A 174 -5.10 6.34 -8.76
N PHE A 175 -5.50 5.95 -7.54
CA PHE A 175 -5.09 4.67 -6.95
C PHE A 175 -5.64 3.46 -7.71
N LEU A 176 -6.85 3.53 -8.26
CA LEU A 176 -7.40 2.48 -9.12
C LEU A 176 -6.61 2.35 -10.43
N GLY A 177 -6.20 3.46 -11.04
CA GLY A 177 -5.34 3.45 -12.21
C GLY A 177 -3.99 2.78 -11.90
N LEU A 178 -3.38 3.10 -10.76
CA LEU A 178 -2.16 2.43 -10.29
C LEU A 178 -2.39 0.94 -10.04
N SER A 179 -3.52 0.56 -9.44
CA SER A 179 -3.92 -0.82 -9.22
C SER A 179 -4.01 -1.59 -10.54
N ALA A 180 -4.68 -1.05 -11.57
CA ALA A 180 -4.74 -1.64 -12.90
C ALA A 180 -3.38 -1.77 -13.59
N LEU A 181 -2.43 -0.87 -13.33
CA LEU A 181 -1.07 -0.96 -13.86
C LEU A 181 -0.16 -1.93 -13.08
N SER A 182 -0.54 -2.26 -11.84
CA SER A 182 0.19 -3.24 -11.02
C SER A 182 -0.23 -4.68 -11.30
N ARG A 183 -1.44 -4.90 -11.80
CA ARG A 183 -1.97 -6.22 -12.17
C ARG A 183 -3.18 -6.09 -13.11
N ASN A 184 -3.27 -7.00 -14.10
CA ASN A 184 -4.36 -7.03 -15.07
C ASN A 184 -5.76 -7.15 -14.44
N ASP A 185 -5.87 -7.81 -13.28
CA ASP A 185 -7.12 -7.96 -12.52
C ASP A 185 -7.70 -6.61 -12.04
N GLY A 186 -6.90 -5.54 -12.02
CA GLY A 186 -7.35 -4.23 -11.58
C GLY A 186 -8.39 -3.57 -12.48
N LEU A 187 -8.53 -4.00 -13.75
CA LEU A 187 -9.61 -3.53 -14.62
C LEU A 187 -10.98 -3.96 -14.10
N VAL A 188 -11.09 -5.17 -13.53
CA VAL A 188 -12.33 -5.66 -12.91
C VAL A 188 -12.65 -4.82 -11.68
N LEU A 189 -11.65 -4.54 -10.85
CA LEU A 189 -11.81 -3.71 -9.66
C LEU A 189 -12.24 -2.29 -10.01
N PHE A 190 -11.69 -1.71 -11.08
CA PHE A 190 -12.09 -0.41 -11.59
C PHE A 190 -13.60 -0.35 -11.89
N ALA A 191 -14.13 -1.35 -12.59
CA ALA A 191 -15.57 -1.40 -12.91
C ALA A 191 -16.44 -1.46 -11.65
N ILE A 192 -16.04 -2.27 -10.66
CA ILE A 192 -16.74 -2.41 -9.38
C ILE A 192 -16.75 -1.07 -8.63
N PHE A 193 -15.59 -0.44 -8.47
CA PHE A 193 -15.47 0.82 -7.74
C PHE A 193 -16.19 1.97 -8.43
N MET A 194 -16.13 2.03 -9.76
CA MET A 194 -16.88 3.01 -10.54
C MET A 194 -18.38 2.87 -10.29
N LEU A 195 -18.92 1.64 -10.34
CA LEU A 195 -20.33 1.38 -10.09
C LEU A 195 -20.72 1.80 -8.67
N ILE A 196 -19.94 1.44 -7.66
CA ILE A 196 -20.20 1.83 -6.27
C ILE A 196 -20.16 3.36 -6.12
N ALA A 197 -19.16 4.03 -6.70
CA ALA A 197 -19.04 5.48 -6.65
C ALA A 197 -20.25 6.18 -7.29
N ILE A 198 -20.73 5.68 -8.44
CA ILE A 198 -21.94 6.18 -9.12
C ILE A 198 -23.17 5.98 -8.24
N LEU A 199 -23.36 4.79 -7.65
CA LEU A 199 -24.49 4.52 -6.77
C LEU A 199 -24.49 5.44 -5.54
N LEU A 200 -23.32 5.66 -4.93
CA LEU A 200 -23.17 6.56 -3.79
C LEU A 200 -23.41 8.02 -4.17
N ALA A 201 -22.94 8.46 -5.34
CA ALA A 201 -23.21 9.79 -5.85
C ALA A 201 -24.71 9.99 -6.14
N TYR A 202 -25.33 9.03 -6.84
CA TYR A 202 -26.74 9.10 -7.24
C TYR A 202 -27.70 9.15 -6.06
N LYS A 203 -27.52 8.27 -5.07
CA LYS A 203 -28.33 8.22 -3.83
C LYS A 203 -28.29 9.57 -3.09
N ASN A 204 -27.19 10.32 -3.21
CA ASN A 204 -27.02 11.59 -2.53
C ASN A 204 -27.60 12.78 -3.30
N THR A 205 -27.58 12.79 -4.63
CA THR A 205 -28.28 13.83 -5.43
C THR A 205 -29.77 13.90 -5.11
N LYS A 206 -30.41 12.79 -4.72
CA LYS A 206 -31.81 12.79 -4.26
C LYS A 206 -32.01 13.48 -2.91
N LYS A 207 -31.04 13.41 -1.99
CA LYS A 207 -31.12 14.11 -0.69
C LYS A 207 -30.90 15.63 -0.82
N TRP A 208 -30.15 16.07 -1.83
CA TRP A 208 -29.92 17.50 -2.12
C TRP A 208 -31.12 18.22 -2.73
N LYS A 209 -32.08 17.51 -3.35
CA LYS A 209 -33.31 18.11 -3.89
C LYS A 209 -34.47 18.17 -2.88
N LEU A 210 -34.27 17.64 -1.67
CA LEU A 210 -35.31 17.52 -0.63
C LEU A 210 -34.98 18.34 0.64
N ALA A 211 -33.87 19.09 0.64
CA ALA A 211 -33.47 20.05 1.66
C ALA A 211 -33.37 21.43 1.02
#